data_AF-A0AAJ4AB03-F1
#
_entry.id   AF-A0AAJ4AB03-F1
#
_cell.length_a   1.000
_cell.length_b   1.000
_cell.length_c   1.000
_cell.angle_alpha   90.00
_cell.angle_beta   90.00
_cell.angle_gamma   90.00
#
_symmetry.space_group_name_H-M   'P 1'
#
loop_
_entity.id
_entity.type
_entity.pdbx_description
1 polymer ?
#
loop_
_entity_poly.entity_id
_entity_poly.type
_entity_poly.pdbx_seq_one_letter_code
_entity_poly.pdbx_strand_id
1 'polypeptide(L)'
;MNAKVKGAPDSQPVETTWKDPKRYMWLLGPALPGIGLAALTGYALAPKKLKALAWTGPALVHGIIPALDRAIGEDKSNPPETAVKSLEQDKYYDRIVKAFIPTQYAMTFMGAWLASRKKTPLEDKIGLTLTVGAINGVGINTAHELGHKSNKLNKLMAMAALAPTGYTHFVVEHNFGHHKRVATPEDPASSRMGESFWKFLPRTVFGGMKSAVKIEKARLERKGKSFWSLDNELLQGWAMSAGFFGATTLICGPRAVPFLAAQAVYGASLLESVNYIEHYGLLRQKDENGKYQRTQPEHSWNSNHVVTNLFLYQLQRHSDHHAHPTRSYQALRHFEKAPQLPGGYASMLLPAYLPQWWYETMDKRVIDHYEGDLSKINWDPDRKEELMAKYADYAAKVAAEAAARGASGSSSEPEAA
;
A
#
# COMPACT_ATOMS: atom_id res chain seq x y z
N MET A 1 -47.29 59.75 -5.65
CA MET A 1 -47.15 58.49 -4.88
C MET A 1 -46.59 57.44 -5.82
N ASN A 2 -45.31 57.08 -5.71
CA ASN A 2 -44.75 55.89 -6.34
C ASN A 2 -43.60 55.40 -5.46
N ALA A 3 -43.87 54.29 -4.77
CA ALA A 3 -42.97 53.69 -3.79
C ALA A 3 -41.78 53.04 -4.50
N LYS A 4 -40.56 53.36 -4.05
CA LYS A 4 -39.34 52.63 -4.40
C LYS A 4 -39.40 51.23 -3.81
N VAL A 5 -39.47 50.22 -4.66
CA VAL A 5 -39.23 48.82 -4.28
C VAL A 5 -37.75 48.68 -3.91
N LYS A 6 -37.48 48.37 -2.64
CA LYS A 6 -36.15 47.97 -2.16
C LYS A 6 -35.86 46.57 -2.73
N GLY A 7 -34.82 46.46 -3.56
CA GLY A 7 -34.27 45.17 -3.95
C GLY A 7 -33.77 44.42 -2.71
N ALA A 8 -34.14 43.15 -2.62
CA ALA A 8 -33.55 42.22 -1.66
C ALA A 8 -32.04 42.10 -1.94
N PRO A 9 -31.18 41.99 -0.92
CA PRO A 9 -29.78 41.69 -1.15
C PRO A 9 -29.68 40.27 -1.72
N ASP A 10 -29.00 40.14 -2.87
CA ASP A 10 -28.53 38.86 -3.38
C ASP A 10 -27.81 38.13 -2.24
N SER A 11 -28.46 37.08 -1.72
CA SER A 11 -27.79 36.13 -0.85
C SER A 11 -26.79 35.37 -1.72
N GLN A 12 -25.57 35.89 -1.80
CA GLN A 12 -24.41 35.10 -2.21
C GLN A 12 -24.48 33.77 -1.46
N PRO A 13 -24.49 32.61 -2.15
CA PRO A 13 -24.45 31.34 -1.46
C PRO A 13 -23.19 31.33 -0.61
N VAL A 14 -23.36 31.17 0.70
CA VAL A 14 -22.24 30.93 1.61
C VAL A 14 -21.57 29.66 1.11
N GLU A 15 -20.43 29.77 0.44
CA GLU A 15 -19.58 28.62 0.12
C GLU A 15 -19.16 27.99 1.46
N THR A 16 -19.95 27.03 1.92
CA THR A 16 -19.59 26.23 3.08
C THR A 16 -18.35 25.45 2.72
N THR A 17 -17.20 25.86 3.24
CA THR A 17 -15.93 25.16 3.06
C THR A 17 -16.11 23.72 3.53
N TRP A 18 -16.08 22.76 2.61
CA TRP A 18 -16.21 21.34 2.93
C TRP A 18 -15.15 20.93 3.96
N LYS A 19 -15.54 20.13 4.94
CA LYS A 19 -14.64 19.62 5.98
C LYS A 19 -14.53 18.12 5.87
N ASP A 20 -13.31 17.60 6.01
CA ASP A 20 -13.05 16.16 6.05
C ASP A 20 -13.68 15.55 7.31
N PRO A 21 -14.71 14.69 7.18
CA PRO A 21 -15.37 14.06 8.33
C PRO A 21 -14.42 13.11 9.08
N LYS A 22 -13.36 12.62 8.43
CA LYS A 22 -12.38 11.69 9.00
C LYS A 22 -11.15 12.40 9.56
N ARG A 23 -11.10 13.74 9.57
CA ARG A 23 -9.90 14.52 9.91
C ARG A 23 -9.18 14.00 11.16
N TYR A 24 -9.88 13.81 12.26
CA TYR A 24 -9.27 13.35 13.51
C TYR A 24 -9.02 11.83 13.57
N MET A 25 -9.76 11.05 12.78
CA MET A 25 -9.60 9.60 12.70
C MET A 25 -8.27 9.19 12.05
N TRP A 26 -7.67 10.06 11.22
CA TRP A 26 -6.35 9.81 10.64
C TRP A 26 -5.22 9.68 11.68
N LEU A 27 -5.46 10.09 12.94
CA LEU A 27 -4.53 9.84 14.05
C LEU A 27 -4.37 8.34 14.36
N LEU A 28 -5.27 7.47 13.87
CA LEU A 28 -5.12 6.02 14.01
C LEU A 28 -3.85 5.49 13.33
N GLY A 29 -3.41 6.10 12.22
CA GLY A 29 -2.13 5.79 11.57
C GLY A 29 -0.94 5.87 12.53
N PRO A 30 -0.58 7.06 13.04
CA PRO A 30 0.53 7.21 14.00
C PRO A 30 0.25 6.62 15.39
N ALA A 31 -1.02 6.33 15.74
CA ALA A 31 -1.34 5.63 16.99
C ALA A 31 -0.88 4.16 16.97
N LEU A 32 -0.81 3.51 15.80
CA LEU A 32 -0.46 2.09 15.69
C LEU A 32 0.90 1.72 16.31
N PRO A 33 2.03 2.41 15.99
CA PRO A 33 3.29 2.17 16.68
C PRO A 33 3.25 2.54 18.16
N GLY A 34 2.38 3.48 18.58
CA GLY A 34 2.12 3.78 19.98
C GLY A 34 1.44 2.64 20.73
N ILE A 35 0.44 2.00 20.11
CA ILE A 35 -0.22 0.79 20.64
C ILE A 35 0.81 -0.34 20.77
N GLY A 36 1.65 -0.54 19.74
CA GLY A 36 2.75 -1.50 19.81
C GLY A 36 3.71 -1.20 20.96
N LEU A 37 4.19 0.03 21.08
CA LEU A 37 5.09 0.44 22.16
C LEU A 37 4.45 0.22 23.55
N ALA A 38 3.17 0.55 23.71
CA ALA A 38 2.44 0.31 24.95
C ALA A 38 2.33 -1.19 25.27
N ALA A 39 2.01 -2.03 24.28
CA ALA A 39 1.95 -3.48 24.45
C ALA A 39 3.32 -4.06 24.84
N LEU A 40 4.39 -3.64 24.16
CA LEU A 40 5.76 -4.05 24.45
C LEU A 40 6.21 -3.59 25.84
N THR A 41 5.78 -2.40 26.27
CA THR A 41 6.03 -1.89 27.63
C THR A 41 5.29 -2.72 28.67
N GLY A 42 4.01 -3.05 28.44
CA GLY A 42 3.25 -3.94 29.33
C GLY A 42 3.90 -5.32 29.44
N TYR A 43 4.32 -5.90 28.31
CA TYR A 43 5.09 -7.14 28.29
C TYR A 43 6.39 -7.01 29.09
N ALA A 44 7.12 -5.90 28.94
CA ALA A 44 8.37 -5.67 29.66
C ALA A 44 8.21 -5.65 31.19
N LEU A 45 7.09 -5.11 31.68
CA LEU A 45 6.77 -4.99 33.11
C LEU A 45 6.34 -6.32 33.74
N ALA A 46 5.58 -7.15 33.03
CA ALA A 46 5.05 -8.40 33.54
C ALA A 46 5.05 -9.53 32.49
N PRO A 47 6.23 -9.98 32.00
CA PRO A 47 6.33 -10.85 30.83
C PRO A 47 5.63 -12.19 31.00
N LYS A 48 5.60 -12.74 32.23
CA LYS A 48 4.87 -14.00 32.51
C LYS A 48 3.35 -13.84 32.47
N LYS A 49 2.83 -12.74 33.01
CA LYS A 49 1.38 -12.50 33.11
C LYS A 49 0.80 -11.90 31.82
N LEU A 50 1.60 -11.13 31.10
CA LEU A 50 1.21 -10.37 29.91
C LEU A 50 1.91 -10.88 28.64
N LYS A 51 2.26 -12.18 28.59
CA LYS A 51 2.96 -12.76 27.44
C LYS A 51 2.22 -12.56 26.11
N ALA A 52 0.89 -12.54 26.15
CA ALA A 52 0.04 -12.33 24.99
C ALA A 52 0.29 -10.97 24.30
N LEU A 53 0.76 -9.95 25.02
CA LEU A 53 1.09 -8.65 24.44
C LEU A 53 2.25 -8.72 23.44
N ALA A 54 3.10 -9.75 23.51
CA ALA A 54 4.11 -10.00 22.49
C ALA A 54 3.47 -10.27 21.11
N TRP A 55 2.24 -10.76 21.05
CA TRP A 55 1.52 -11.14 19.82
C TRP A 55 0.50 -10.10 19.34
N THR A 56 0.62 -8.85 19.82
CA THR A 56 -0.32 -7.76 19.51
C THR A 56 -0.41 -7.48 18.00
N GLY A 57 0.70 -7.52 17.26
CA GLY A 57 0.68 -7.24 15.81
C GLY A 57 -0.13 -8.29 15.02
N PRO A 58 0.16 -9.60 15.14
CA PRO A 58 -0.68 -10.64 14.53
C PRO A 58 -2.16 -10.54 14.92
N ALA A 59 -2.46 -10.27 16.20
CA ALA A 59 -3.83 -10.08 16.67
C ALA A 59 -4.50 -8.88 15.97
N LEU A 60 -3.79 -7.77 15.80
CA LEU A 60 -4.29 -6.59 15.10
C LEU A 60 -4.49 -6.85 13.61
N VAL A 61 -3.46 -7.33 12.92
CA VAL A 61 -3.45 -7.48 11.45
C VAL A 61 -4.41 -8.57 10.98
N HIS A 62 -4.48 -9.71 11.67
CA HIS A 62 -5.26 -10.87 11.19
C HIS A 62 -6.60 -11.06 11.92
N GLY A 63 -6.80 -10.41 13.06
CA GLY A 63 -8.03 -10.53 13.86
C GLY A 63 -8.81 -9.23 13.94
N ILE A 64 -8.27 -8.25 14.65
CA ILE A 64 -9.01 -7.05 15.07
C ILE A 64 -9.34 -6.16 13.87
N ILE A 65 -8.38 -5.82 13.01
CA ILE A 65 -8.61 -4.94 11.86
C ILE A 65 -9.62 -5.59 10.88
N PRO A 66 -9.46 -6.85 10.45
CA PRO A 66 -10.47 -7.51 9.60
C PRO A 66 -11.87 -7.57 10.22
N ALA A 67 -11.96 -7.85 11.54
CA ALA A 67 -13.24 -7.88 12.24
C ALA A 67 -13.92 -6.50 12.27
N LEU A 68 -13.15 -5.44 12.52
CA LEU A 68 -13.65 -4.07 12.51
C LEU A 68 -14.03 -3.60 11.10
N ASP A 69 -13.25 -3.95 10.08
CA ASP A 69 -13.60 -3.66 8.67
C ASP A 69 -14.93 -4.32 8.28
N ARG A 70 -15.17 -5.55 8.74
CA ARG A 70 -16.45 -6.23 8.52
C ARG A 70 -17.60 -5.58 9.28
N ALA A 71 -17.36 -5.11 10.51
CA ALA A 71 -18.38 -4.51 11.36
C ALA A 71 -18.75 -3.08 10.95
N ILE A 72 -17.78 -2.29 10.50
CA ILE A 72 -17.95 -0.88 10.12
C ILE A 72 -18.29 -0.72 8.63
N GLY A 73 -17.69 -1.55 7.77
CA GLY A 73 -17.94 -1.54 6.32
C GLY A 73 -17.02 -0.61 5.53
N GLU A 74 -17.55 -0.09 4.42
CA GLU A 74 -16.81 0.66 3.41
C GLU A 74 -17.20 2.14 3.38
N ASP A 75 -16.25 3.00 2.97
CA ASP A 75 -16.50 4.41 2.66
C ASP A 75 -16.24 4.69 1.18
N LYS A 76 -17.32 4.89 0.43
CA LYS A 76 -17.30 5.23 -1.00
C LYS A 76 -17.32 6.74 -1.27
N SER A 77 -17.33 7.57 -0.22
CA SER A 77 -17.39 9.03 -0.38
C SER A 77 -16.11 9.62 -0.96
N ASN A 78 -16.26 10.64 -1.79
CA ASN A 78 -15.16 11.41 -2.36
C ASN A 78 -15.19 12.84 -1.83
N PRO A 79 -14.03 13.45 -1.52
CA PRO A 79 -13.99 14.89 -1.33
C PRO A 79 -14.44 15.59 -2.62
N PRO A 80 -15.22 16.68 -2.53
CA PRO A 80 -15.57 17.48 -3.70
C PRO A 80 -14.30 18.10 -4.31
N GLU A 81 -14.31 18.30 -5.63
CA GLU A 81 -13.14 18.83 -6.36
C GLU A 81 -12.65 20.17 -5.78
N THR A 82 -13.60 21.00 -5.35
CA THR A 82 -13.33 22.31 -4.73
C THR A 82 -12.53 22.22 -3.43
N ALA A 83 -12.58 21.08 -2.71
CA ALA A 83 -11.85 20.88 -1.47
C ALA A 83 -10.43 20.33 -1.66
N VAL A 84 -10.13 19.66 -2.78
CA VAL A 84 -8.87 18.92 -3.00
C VAL A 84 -7.64 19.79 -2.75
N LYS A 85 -7.60 20.98 -3.35
CA LYS A 85 -6.45 21.90 -3.19
C LYS A 85 -6.22 22.30 -1.73
N SER A 86 -7.28 22.58 -0.98
CA SER A 86 -7.18 22.94 0.44
C SER A 86 -6.68 21.77 1.29
N LEU A 87 -7.14 20.55 0.99
CA LEU A 87 -6.70 19.33 1.68
C LEU A 87 -5.23 19.03 1.44
N GLU A 88 -4.73 19.19 0.22
CA GLU A 88 -3.33 18.96 -0.13
C GLU A 88 -2.37 19.97 0.52
N GLN A 89 -2.84 21.19 0.79
CA GLN A 89 -2.04 22.25 1.42
C GLN A 89 -2.06 22.20 2.95
N ASP A 90 -2.97 21.43 3.54
CA ASP A 90 -3.12 21.36 4.98
C ASP A 90 -2.02 20.52 5.64
N LYS A 91 -1.17 21.23 6.40
CA LYS A 91 -0.02 20.64 7.12
C LYS A 91 -0.42 19.63 8.18
N TYR A 92 -1.69 19.57 8.60
CA TYR A 92 -2.17 18.58 9.55
C TYR A 92 -1.93 17.15 9.05
N TYR A 93 -2.32 16.85 7.81
CA TYR A 93 -2.18 15.52 7.22
C TYR A 93 -0.70 15.12 7.07
N ASP A 94 0.12 16.07 6.61
CA ASP A 94 1.56 15.90 6.50
C ASP A 94 2.24 15.64 7.86
N ARG A 95 1.78 16.29 8.94
CA ARG A 95 2.28 16.07 10.32
C ARG A 95 1.88 14.72 10.88
N ILE A 96 0.66 14.23 10.59
CA ILE A 96 0.19 12.91 11.03
C ILE A 96 1.11 11.82 10.50
N VAL A 97 1.40 11.85 9.20
CA VAL A 97 2.24 10.86 8.55
C VAL A 97 3.63 10.84 9.20
N LYS A 98 4.22 12.01 9.44
CA LYS A 98 5.52 12.15 10.13
C LYS A 98 5.52 11.64 11.58
N ALA A 99 4.41 11.82 12.30
CA ALA A 99 4.30 11.44 13.71
C ALA A 99 4.42 9.92 13.94
N PHE A 100 4.26 9.11 12.89
CA PHE A 100 4.48 7.67 12.95
C PHE A 100 5.94 7.31 13.29
N ILE A 101 6.90 8.07 12.73
CA ILE A 101 8.33 7.69 12.68
C ILE A 101 8.99 7.64 14.07
N PRO A 102 8.87 8.66 14.95
CA PRO A 102 9.53 8.60 16.25
C PRO A 102 9.06 7.40 17.10
N THR A 103 7.75 7.15 17.10
CA THR A 103 7.13 6.06 17.86
C THR A 103 7.48 4.70 17.28
N GLN A 104 7.60 4.59 15.94
CA GLN A 104 8.08 3.40 15.24
C GLN A 104 9.51 3.02 15.67
N TYR A 105 10.41 4.00 15.74
CA TYR A 105 11.79 3.78 16.17
C TYR A 105 11.86 3.34 17.63
N ALA A 106 11.12 4.02 18.52
CA ALA A 106 11.04 3.64 19.93
C ALA A 106 10.51 2.22 20.12
N MET A 107 9.45 1.85 19.40
CA MET A 107 8.86 0.51 19.41
C MET A 107 9.83 -0.55 18.88
N THR A 108 10.50 -0.29 17.76
CA THR A 108 11.47 -1.23 17.17
C THR A 108 12.67 -1.45 18.09
N PHE A 109 13.20 -0.38 18.67
CA PHE A 109 14.28 -0.47 19.65
C PHE A 109 13.86 -1.25 20.91
N MET A 110 12.67 -0.98 21.45
CA MET A 110 12.10 -1.73 22.57
C MET A 110 11.97 -3.22 22.24
N GLY A 111 11.48 -3.56 21.04
CA GLY A 111 11.39 -4.94 20.56
C GLY A 111 12.76 -5.61 20.47
N ALA A 112 13.76 -4.93 19.93
CA ALA A 112 15.14 -5.43 19.84
C ALA A 112 15.75 -5.67 21.23
N TRP A 113 15.56 -4.74 22.15
CA TRP A 113 16.02 -4.87 23.53
C TRP A 113 15.33 -6.02 24.27
N LEU A 114 14.02 -6.22 24.07
CA LEU A 114 13.26 -7.32 24.66
C LEU A 114 13.70 -8.68 24.10
N ALA A 115 13.85 -8.78 22.78
CA ALA A 115 14.25 -10.00 22.11
C ALA A 115 15.71 -10.40 22.38
N SER A 116 16.59 -9.43 22.68
CA SER A 116 18.01 -9.69 22.94
C SER A 116 18.29 -10.21 24.35
N ARG A 117 17.34 -10.11 25.29
CA ARG A 117 17.54 -10.59 26.67
C ARG A 117 17.70 -12.11 26.70
N LYS A 118 18.60 -12.59 27.56
CA LYS A 118 18.88 -14.03 27.73
C LYS A 118 17.65 -14.84 28.19
N LYS A 119 16.76 -14.22 28.98
CA LYS A 119 15.62 -14.88 29.62
C LYS A 119 14.32 -14.80 28.80
N THR A 120 14.31 -14.12 27.66
CA THR A 120 13.12 -14.03 26.80
C THR A 120 12.88 -15.40 26.14
N PRO A 121 11.73 -16.05 26.37
CA PRO A 121 11.37 -17.31 25.71
C PRO A 121 11.36 -17.19 24.18
N LEU A 122 11.59 -18.30 23.47
CA LEU A 122 11.58 -18.29 22.01
C LEU A 122 10.20 -17.91 21.44
N GLU A 123 9.12 -18.43 22.01
CA GLU A 123 7.73 -18.06 21.63
C GLU A 123 7.52 -16.55 21.69
N ASP A 124 7.95 -15.91 22.78
CA ASP A 124 7.84 -14.46 22.96
C ASP A 124 8.71 -13.70 21.94
N LYS A 125 9.90 -14.20 21.60
CA LYS A 125 10.74 -13.61 20.55
C LYS A 125 10.05 -13.66 19.19
N ILE A 126 9.37 -14.76 18.87
CA ILE A 126 8.60 -14.89 17.63
C ILE A 126 7.45 -13.88 17.64
N GLY A 127 6.67 -13.82 18.73
CA GLY A 127 5.60 -12.84 18.89
C GLY A 127 6.10 -11.41 18.72
N LEU A 128 7.16 -11.03 19.45
CA LEU A 128 7.78 -9.71 19.35
C LEU A 128 8.25 -9.40 17.93
N THR A 129 8.87 -10.37 17.24
CA THR A 129 9.35 -10.23 15.86
C THR A 129 8.19 -9.96 14.91
N LEU A 130 7.12 -10.74 15.00
CA LEU A 130 5.93 -10.56 14.17
C LEU A 130 5.21 -9.25 14.50
N THR A 131 5.14 -8.86 15.78
CA THR A 131 4.51 -7.60 16.18
C THR A 131 5.26 -6.39 15.66
N VAL A 132 6.58 -6.35 15.87
CA VAL A 132 7.41 -5.24 15.42
C VAL A 132 7.47 -5.21 13.89
N GLY A 133 7.66 -6.36 13.25
CA GLY A 133 7.70 -6.46 11.79
C GLY A 133 6.36 -6.09 11.14
N ALA A 134 5.22 -6.45 11.73
CA ALA A 134 3.90 -6.02 11.25
C ALA A 134 3.74 -4.50 11.28
N ILE A 135 4.07 -3.87 12.41
CA ILE A 135 3.95 -2.42 12.55
C ILE A 135 4.96 -1.70 11.64
N ASN A 136 6.19 -2.21 11.51
CA ASN A 136 7.17 -1.66 10.57
C ASN A 136 6.77 -1.86 9.11
N GLY A 137 6.09 -2.96 8.78
CA GLY A 137 5.45 -3.19 7.48
C GLY A 137 4.37 -2.15 7.19
N VAL A 138 3.49 -1.85 8.15
CA VAL A 138 2.52 -0.74 8.02
C VAL A 138 3.22 0.62 7.91
N GLY A 139 4.37 0.79 8.58
CA GLY A 139 5.21 1.98 8.47
C GLY A 139 5.72 2.28 7.06
N ILE A 140 5.72 1.29 6.16
CA ILE A 140 6.04 1.50 4.75
C ILE A 140 5.01 2.44 4.10
N ASN A 141 3.76 2.50 4.57
CA ASN A 141 2.75 3.44 4.06
C ASN A 141 3.08 4.89 4.42
N THR A 142 3.70 5.10 5.58
CA THR A 142 4.26 6.42 5.95
C THR A 142 5.36 6.80 4.95
N ALA A 143 6.24 5.86 4.61
CA ALA A 143 7.29 6.12 3.64
C ALA A 143 6.76 6.33 2.21
N HIS A 144 5.72 5.59 1.84
CA HIS A 144 5.02 5.69 0.57
C HIS A 144 4.47 7.11 0.36
N GLU A 145 3.66 7.61 1.29
CA GLU A 145 3.06 8.95 1.20
C GLU A 145 4.12 10.06 1.19
N LEU A 146 5.15 9.96 2.05
CA LEU A 146 6.23 10.95 2.09
C LEU A 146 7.13 10.88 0.86
N GLY A 147 7.36 9.69 0.31
CA GLY A 147 8.22 9.42 -0.84
C GLY A 147 7.69 10.04 -2.13
N HIS A 148 6.36 10.14 -2.28
CA HIS A 148 5.72 10.82 -3.41
C HIS A 148 5.86 12.34 -3.37
N LYS A 149 6.26 12.93 -2.23
CA LYS A 149 6.45 14.38 -2.13
C LYS A 149 7.84 14.79 -2.65
N SER A 150 7.88 15.88 -3.40
CA SER A 150 9.10 16.35 -4.07
C SER A 150 10.16 16.95 -3.12
N ASN A 151 9.78 17.33 -1.90
CA ASN A 151 10.69 18.01 -0.98
C ASN A 151 11.70 17.03 -0.32
N LYS A 152 12.93 17.51 -0.12
CA LYS A 152 14.04 16.69 0.38
C LYS A 152 13.79 16.13 1.79
N LEU A 153 13.14 16.89 2.66
CA LEU A 153 12.86 16.45 4.03
C LEU A 153 11.93 15.22 4.01
N ASN A 154 10.84 15.27 3.24
CA ASN A 154 9.90 14.15 3.10
C ASN A 154 10.58 12.90 2.52
N LYS A 155 11.45 13.05 1.52
CA LYS A 155 12.28 11.93 1.03
C LYS A 155 13.18 11.35 2.12
N LEU A 156 13.83 12.21 2.93
CA LEU A 156 14.69 11.79 4.04
C LEU A 156 13.89 10.99 5.09
N MET A 157 12.70 11.47 5.45
CA MET A 157 11.82 10.78 6.40
C MET A 157 11.20 9.52 5.82
N ALA A 158 10.95 9.46 4.51
CA ALA A 158 10.54 8.22 3.84
C ALA A 158 11.64 7.16 3.97
N MET A 159 12.89 7.51 3.72
CA MET A 159 14.03 6.63 3.96
C MET A 159 14.17 6.26 5.44
N ALA A 160 13.94 7.19 6.37
CA ALA A 160 13.94 6.89 7.81
C ALA A 160 12.83 5.89 8.19
N ALA A 161 11.60 6.07 7.70
CA ALA A 161 10.49 5.14 7.95
C ALA A 161 10.76 3.71 7.42
N LEU A 162 11.52 3.58 6.32
CA LEU A 162 11.96 2.31 5.73
C LEU A 162 13.24 1.75 6.35
N ALA A 163 14.00 2.55 7.10
CA ALA A 163 15.27 2.12 7.63
C ALA A 163 15.15 0.88 8.52
N PRO A 164 14.13 0.76 9.41
CA PRO A 164 13.89 -0.46 10.20
C PRO A 164 13.63 -1.72 9.38
N THR A 165 13.05 -1.63 8.18
CA THR A 165 12.80 -2.80 7.31
C THR A 165 13.95 -3.08 6.34
N GLY A 166 14.96 -2.21 6.27
CA GLY A 166 16.05 -2.35 5.28
C GLY A 166 15.59 -2.12 3.83
N TYR A 167 14.36 -1.66 3.61
CA TYR A 167 13.72 -1.63 2.30
C TYR A 167 13.77 -0.23 1.64
N THR A 168 14.79 0.56 1.95
CA THR A 168 14.90 1.98 1.56
C THR A 168 15.00 2.23 0.06
N HIS A 169 15.43 1.23 -0.72
CA HIS A 169 15.47 1.31 -2.19
C HIS A 169 14.07 1.49 -2.81
N PHE A 170 13.00 1.14 -2.07
CA PHE A 170 11.62 1.38 -2.46
C PHE A 170 11.33 2.84 -2.81
N VAL A 171 11.95 3.82 -2.14
CA VAL A 171 11.75 5.26 -2.44
C VAL A 171 12.12 5.58 -3.90
N VAL A 172 13.16 4.95 -4.43
CA VAL A 172 13.59 5.14 -5.81
C VAL A 172 12.77 4.25 -6.74
N GLU A 173 12.64 2.98 -6.40
CA GLU A 173 11.95 1.99 -7.23
C GLU A 173 10.50 2.39 -7.47
N HIS A 174 9.74 2.62 -6.40
CA HIS A 174 8.30 2.80 -6.48
C HIS A 174 7.94 4.00 -7.35
N ASN A 175 8.59 5.13 -7.06
CA ASN A 175 8.30 6.43 -7.67
C ASN A 175 8.70 6.52 -9.15
N PHE A 176 9.81 5.87 -9.54
CA PHE A 176 10.38 6.02 -10.89
C PHE A 176 10.36 4.73 -11.71
N GLY A 177 9.97 3.62 -11.08
CA GLY A 177 9.94 2.28 -11.62
C GLY A 177 8.52 1.73 -11.66
N HIS A 178 8.01 1.26 -10.52
CA HIS A 178 6.70 0.63 -10.42
C HIS A 178 5.58 1.52 -10.96
N HIS A 179 5.43 2.78 -10.53
CA HIS A 179 4.39 3.67 -11.06
C HIS A 179 4.39 3.84 -12.59
N LYS A 180 5.57 3.75 -13.21
CA LYS A 180 5.73 3.84 -14.66
C LYS A 180 5.31 2.54 -15.36
N ARG A 181 5.60 1.39 -14.75
CA ARG A 181 5.48 0.06 -15.36
C ARG A 181 4.37 -0.82 -14.76
N VAL A 182 3.64 -0.33 -13.76
CA VAL A 182 2.55 -1.05 -13.10
C VAL A 182 1.59 -1.63 -14.13
N ALA A 183 1.13 -2.86 -13.87
CA ALA A 183 0.35 -3.67 -14.78
C ALA A 183 1.06 -3.91 -16.14
N THR A 184 2.39 -4.07 -16.15
CA THR A 184 3.12 -4.58 -17.32
C THR A 184 4.04 -5.75 -16.95
N PRO A 185 4.39 -6.63 -17.89
CA PRO A 185 5.26 -7.78 -17.61
C PRO A 185 6.67 -7.40 -17.12
N GLU A 186 7.13 -6.18 -17.44
CA GLU A 186 8.44 -5.64 -17.03
C GLU A 186 8.45 -5.07 -15.60
N ASP A 187 7.30 -4.95 -14.95
CA ASP A 187 7.22 -4.52 -13.56
C ASP A 187 7.39 -5.69 -12.59
N PRO A 188 8.44 -5.69 -11.74
CA PRO A 188 8.63 -6.75 -10.75
C PRO A 188 7.49 -6.87 -9.75
N ALA A 189 6.82 -5.76 -9.43
CA ALA A 189 5.75 -5.70 -8.42
C ALA A 189 4.35 -5.98 -8.99
N SER A 190 4.21 -6.17 -10.30
CA SER A 190 2.95 -6.62 -10.91
C SER A 190 2.84 -8.14 -10.86
N SER A 191 1.95 -8.66 -10.02
CA SER A 191 1.71 -10.09 -9.85
C SER A 191 0.86 -10.67 -10.99
N ARG A 192 1.10 -11.93 -11.31
CA ARG A 192 0.49 -12.59 -12.47
C ARG A 192 -0.60 -13.57 -12.04
N MET A 193 -1.66 -13.71 -12.84
CA MET A 193 -2.67 -14.73 -12.61
C MET A 193 -2.03 -16.13 -12.73
N GLY A 194 -2.23 -16.96 -11.71
CA GLY A 194 -1.59 -18.26 -11.55
C GLY A 194 -0.25 -18.27 -10.80
N GLU A 195 0.39 -17.12 -10.60
CA GLU A 195 1.63 -17.01 -9.83
C GLU A 195 1.31 -17.03 -8.34
N SER A 196 2.02 -17.84 -7.55
CA SER A 196 1.85 -17.86 -6.10
C SER A 196 2.61 -16.69 -5.45
N PHE A 197 2.17 -16.23 -4.28
CA PHE A 197 2.92 -15.23 -3.52
C PHE A 197 4.38 -15.65 -3.27
N TRP A 198 4.63 -16.95 -3.05
CA TRP A 198 5.97 -17.49 -2.80
C TRP A 198 6.87 -17.48 -4.04
N LYS A 199 6.30 -17.57 -5.24
CA LYS A 199 7.02 -17.38 -6.52
C LYS A 199 7.23 -15.89 -6.81
N PHE A 200 6.23 -15.07 -6.50
CA PHE A 200 6.25 -13.63 -6.66
C PHE A 200 7.29 -12.95 -5.76
N LEU A 201 7.35 -13.30 -4.48
CA LEU A 201 8.15 -12.60 -3.46
C LEU A 201 9.64 -12.43 -3.85
N PRO A 202 10.39 -13.48 -4.22
CA PRO A 202 11.78 -13.29 -4.66
C PRO A 202 11.87 -12.48 -5.96
N ARG A 203 10.90 -12.63 -6.89
CA ARG A 203 10.88 -11.89 -8.16
C ARG A 203 10.74 -10.39 -7.93
N THR A 204 9.78 -9.98 -7.10
CA THR A 204 9.55 -8.56 -6.79
C THR A 204 10.72 -7.97 -6.00
N VAL A 205 11.23 -8.66 -4.96
CA VAL A 205 12.33 -8.13 -4.12
C VAL A 205 13.61 -7.93 -4.92
N PHE A 206 14.10 -8.96 -5.62
CA PHE A 206 15.34 -8.85 -6.38
C PHE A 206 15.16 -7.99 -7.64
N GLY A 207 13.99 -8.05 -8.29
CA GLY A 207 13.68 -7.23 -9.45
C GLY A 207 13.59 -5.75 -9.11
N GLY A 208 12.92 -5.41 -8.00
CA GLY A 208 12.78 -4.06 -7.47
C GLY A 208 14.14 -3.46 -7.09
N MET A 209 14.99 -4.21 -6.38
CA MET A 209 16.35 -3.75 -6.07
C MET A 209 17.18 -3.48 -7.34
N LYS A 210 17.15 -4.38 -8.33
CA LYS A 210 17.85 -4.18 -9.62
C LYS A 210 17.30 -2.98 -10.39
N SER A 211 15.98 -2.82 -10.41
CA SER A 211 15.27 -1.68 -11.00
C SER A 211 15.73 -0.37 -10.37
N ALA A 212 15.74 -0.29 -9.03
CA ALA A 212 16.16 0.87 -8.27
C ALA A 212 17.61 1.28 -8.60
N VAL A 213 18.55 0.32 -8.63
CA VAL A 213 19.96 0.56 -8.99
C VAL A 213 20.08 1.11 -10.41
N LYS A 214 19.35 0.52 -11.39
CA LYS A 214 19.36 0.99 -12.78
C LYS A 214 18.83 2.41 -12.91
N ILE A 215 17.70 2.70 -12.26
CA ILE A 215 17.07 4.03 -12.24
C ILE A 215 18.02 5.06 -11.66
N GLU A 216 18.61 4.76 -10.51
CA GLU A 216 19.46 5.70 -9.78
C GLU A 216 20.77 5.97 -10.50
N LYS A 217 21.40 4.92 -11.05
CA LYS A 217 22.59 5.07 -11.88
C LYS A 217 22.34 5.98 -13.07
N ALA A 218 21.24 5.78 -13.79
CA ALA A 218 20.86 6.63 -14.92
C ALA A 218 20.57 8.09 -14.49
N ARG A 219 19.99 8.30 -13.30
CA ARG A 219 19.77 9.65 -12.74
C ARG A 219 21.08 10.36 -12.43
N LEU A 220 22.07 9.66 -11.87
CA LEU A 220 23.38 10.21 -11.53
C LEU A 220 24.21 10.49 -12.79
N GLU A 221 24.17 9.61 -13.78
CA GLU A 221 24.84 9.80 -15.08
C GLU A 221 24.34 11.06 -15.79
N ARG A 222 23.01 11.29 -15.82
CA ARG A 222 22.43 12.55 -16.36
C ARG A 222 22.90 13.81 -15.61
N LYS A 223 23.40 13.67 -14.39
CA LYS A 223 23.95 14.76 -13.57
C LYS A 223 25.48 14.80 -13.59
N GLY A 224 26.15 13.97 -14.40
CA GLY A 224 27.61 13.86 -14.42
C GLY A 224 28.22 13.32 -13.13
N LYS A 225 27.47 12.55 -12.33
CA LYS A 225 27.92 12.01 -11.03
C LYS A 225 28.11 10.49 -11.11
N SER A 226 29.07 9.97 -10.34
CA SER A 226 29.29 8.52 -10.20
C SER A 226 28.26 7.90 -9.25
N PHE A 227 28.17 6.56 -9.26
CA PHE A 227 27.31 5.82 -8.33
C PHE A 227 27.70 6.07 -6.85
N TRP A 228 28.98 6.26 -6.55
CA TRP A 228 29.48 6.48 -5.19
C TRP A 228 29.36 7.94 -4.69
N SER A 229 28.49 8.73 -5.32
CA SER A 229 28.23 10.11 -4.93
C SER A 229 27.36 10.20 -3.67
N LEU A 230 27.58 11.23 -2.84
CA LEU A 230 26.67 11.58 -1.74
C LEU A 230 25.26 11.95 -2.22
N ASP A 231 25.09 12.26 -3.51
CA ASP A 231 23.78 12.47 -4.11
C ASP A 231 23.01 11.19 -4.40
N ASN A 232 23.59 10.01 -4.18
CA ASN A 232 22.93 8.73 -4.44
C ASN A 232 21.91 8.42 -3.33
N GLU A 233 20.62 8.44 -3.68
CA GLU A 233 19.50 8.19 -2.78
C GLU A 233 19.50 6.74 -2.25
N LEU A 234 20.02 5.77 -3.02
CA LEU A 234 20.18 4.38 -2.54
C LEU A 234 21.25 4.29 -1.46
N LEU A 235 22.41 4.93 -1.65
CA LEU A 235 23.48 4.92 -0.65
C LEU A 235 23.06 5.63 0.64
N GLN A 236 22.33 6.75 0.52
CA GLN A 236 21.75 7.44 1.68
C GLN A 236 20.80 6.52 2.45
N GLY A 237 19.85 5.89 1.75
CA GLY A 237 18.90 4.95 2.36
C GLY A 237 19.57 3.73 2.99
N TRP A 238 20.52 3.10 2.30
CA TRP A 238 21.24 1.95 2.84
C TRP A 238 22.11 2.32 4.03
N ALA A 239 22.75 3.50 4.02
CA ALA A 239 23.48 4.01 5.17
C ALA A 239 22.57 4.26 6.37
N MET A 240 21.33 4.73 6.16
CA MET A 240 20.35 4.87 7.25
C MET A 240 19.96 3.54 7.87
N SER A 241 19.64 2.54 7.05
CA SER A 241 19.35 1.18 7.54
C SER A 241 20.55 0.59 8.28
N ALA A 242 21.74 0.66 7.69
CA ALA A 242 22.97 0.15 8.30
C ALA A 242 23.28 0.87 9.62
N GLY A 243 23.11 2.20 9.68
CA GLY A 243 23.27 3.00 10.89
C GLY A 243 22.28 2.62 11.98
N PHE A 244 20.99 2.44 11.65
CA PHE A 244 19.97 2.03 12.60
C PHE A 244 20.22 0.62 13.15
N PHE A 245 20.52 -0.35 12.28
CA PHE A 245 20.81 -1.73 12.69
C PHE A 245 22.11 -1.81 13.48
N GLY A 246 23.14 -1.10 13.06
CA GLY A 246 24.43 -0.99 13.74
C GLY A 246 24.28 -0.39 15.14
N ALA A 247 23.65 0.78 15.26
CA ALA A 247 23.42 1.43 16.54
C ALA A 247 22.58 0.55 17.50
N THR A 248 21.50 -0.05 17.00
CA THR A 248 20.66 -0.94 17.82
C THR A 248 21.43 -2.18 18.26
N THR A 249 22.25 -2.77 17.39
CA THR A 249 23.10 -3.92 17.73
C THR A 249 24.19 -3.56 18.74
N LEU A 250 24.80 -2.37 18.64
CA LEU A 250 25.78 -1.88 19.61
C LEU A 250 25.17 -1.71 21.01
N ILE A 251 23.93 -1.20 21.08
CA ILE A 251 23.25 -0.95 22.36
C ILE A 251 22.65 -2.23 22.96
N CYS A 252 21.94 -3.04 22.15
CA CYS A 252 21.24 -4.24 22.62
C CYS A 252 22.10 -5.51 22.61
N GLY A 253 23.31 -5.43 22.05
CA GLY A 253 24.24 -6.52 21.84
C GLY A 253 23.92 -7.39 20.61
N PRO A 254 24.84 -8.28 20.20
CA PRO A 254 24.71 -9.11 19.00
C PRO A 254 23.49 -10.06 19.01
N ARG A 255 22.90 -10.32 20.19
CA ARG A 255 21.66 -11.11 20.32
C ARG A 255 20.44 -10.43 19.68
N ALA A 256 20.50 -9.13 19.40
CA ALA A 256 19.45 -8.41 18.68
C ALA A 256 19.46 -8.68 17.16
N VAL A 257 20.58 -9.12 16.58
CA VAL A 257 20.74 -9.26 15.12
C VAL A 257 19.69 -10.21 14.49
N PRO A 258 19.43 -11.41 15.04
CA PRO A 258 18.39 -12.29 14.46
C PRO A 258 17.00 -11.66 14.49
N PHE A 259 16.66 -10.94 15.56
CA PHE A 259 15.40 -10.22 15.66
C PHE A 259 15.32 -9.11 14.60
N LEU A 260 16.35 -8.26 14.49
CA LEU A 260 16.40 -7.15 13.54
C LEU A 260 16.26 -7.64 12.10
N ALA A 261 16.96 -8.73 11.74
CA ALA A 261 16.86 -9.34 10.42
C ALA A 261 15.46 -9.93 10.18
N ALA A 262 14.94 -10.73 11.11
CA ALA A 262 13.66 -11.41 10.92
C ALA A 262 12.47 -10.43 10.84
N GLN A 263 12.43 -9.41 11.71
CA GLN A 263 11.36 -8.40 11.66
C GLN A 263 11.43 -7.56 10.38
N ALA A 264 12.64 -7.31 9.86
CA ALA A 264 12.83 -6.54 8.64
C ALA A 264 12.36 -7.31 7.41
N VAL A 265 12.72 -8.59 7.32
CA VAL A 265 12.25 -9.50 6.26
C VAL A 265 10.72 -9.62 6.32
N TYR A 266 10.13 -9.82 7.50
CA TYR A 266 8.69 -9.90 7.63
C TYR A 266 7.99 -8.58 7.25
N GLY A 267 8.47 -7.44 7.76
CA GLY A 267 7.94 -6.12 7.44
C GLY A 267 8.02 -5.78 5.95
N ALA A 268 9.15 -6.06 5.30
CA ALA A 268 9.30 -5.90 3.85
C ALA A 268 8.38 -6.85 3.07
N SER A 269 8.24 -8.10 3.52
CA SER A 269 7.33 -9.07 2.87
C SER A 269 5.87 -8.65 2.94
N LEU A 270 5.45 -7.89 3.96
CA LEU A 270 4.08 -7.37 4.06
C LEU A 270 3.78 -6.34 2.96
N LEU A 271 4.72 -5.44 2.64
CA LEU A 271 4.59 -4.55 1.47
C LEU A 271 4.42 -5.38 0.20
N GLU A 272 5.28 -6.37 -0.01
CA GLU A 272 5.19 -7.20 -1.22
C GLU A 272 3.90 -8.03 -1.26
N SER A 273 3.35 -8.39 -0.10
CA SER A 273 2.03 -9.04 -0.04
C SER A 273 0.93 -8.10 -0.53
N VAL A 274 1.03 -6.81 -0.20
CA VAL A 274 0.11 -5.77 -0.68
C VAL A 274 0.28 -5.55 -2.18
N ASN A 275 1.50 -5.40 -2.70
CA ASN A 275 1.75 -5.33 -4.16
C ASN A 275 1.16 -6.54 -4.90
N TYR A 276 1.35 -7.74 -4.34
CA TYR A 276 0.80 -8.97 -4.91
C TYR A 276 -0.73 -8.94 -4.98
N ILE A 277 -1.40 -8.47 -3.92
CA ILE A 277 -2.85 -8.35 -3.85
C ILE A 277 -3.36 -7.28 -4.84
N GLU A 278 -2.68 -6.14 -4.90
CA GLU A 278 -3.07 -4.96 -5.67
C GLU A 278 -2.99 -5.11 -7.18
N HIS A 279 -2.09 -5.97 -7.67
CA HIS A 279 -1.80 -6.06 -9.11
C HIS A 279 -2.11 -7.41 -9.74
N TYR A 280 -2.78 -8.30 -9.00
CA TYR A 280 -2.98 -9.68 -9.42
C TYR A 280 -3.71 -9.82 -10.75
N GLY A 281 -2.99 -10.33 -11.75
CA GLY A 281 -3.55 -10.68 -13.06
C GLY A 281 -3.84 -9.51 -14.00
N LEU A 282 -3.60 -8.26 -13.56
CA LEU A 282 -3.92 -7.07 -14.34
C LEU A 282 -2.80 -6.73 -15.33
N LEU A 283 -3.19 -6.33 -16.55
CA LEU A 283 -2.31 -5.98 -17.66
C LEU A 283 -2.82 -4.73 -18.39
N ARG A 284 -1.95 -3.74 -18.55
CA ARG A 284 -2.10 -2.64 -19.49
C ARG A 284 -1.89 -3.12 -20.91
N GLN A 285 -2.80 -2.75 -21.79
CA GLN A 285 -2.70 -3.11 -23.19
C GLN A 285 -1.73 -2.17 -23.93
N LYS A 286 -1.19 -2.65 -25.05
CA LYS A 286 -0.37 -1.86 -25.97
C LYS A 286 -1.22 -1.31 -27.10
N ASP A 287 -0.91 -0.11 -27.56
CA ASP A 287 -1.43 0.41 -28.82
C ASP A 287 -0.75 -0.26 -30.03
N GLU A 288 -1.18 0.11 -31.24
CA GLU A 288 -0.63 -0.38 -32.51
C GLU A 288 0.88 -0.11 -32.66
N ASN A 289 1.42 0.89 -31.95
CA ASN A 289 2.84 1.24 -31.94
C ASN A 289 3.62 0.50 -30.84
N GLY A 290 2.98 -0.45 -30.13
CA GLY A 290 3.60 -1.22 -29.07
C GLY A 290 3.79 -0.45 -27.75
N LYS A 291 3.20 0.74 -27.61
CA LYS A 291 3.30 1.56 -26.40
C LYS A 291 2.16 1.21 -25.44
N TYR A 292 2.50 1.02 -24.17
CA TYR A 292 1.49 0.80 -23.14
C TYR A 292 0.57 2.01 -22.97
N GLN A 293 -0.72 1.74 -22.85
CA GLN A 293 -1.74 2.72 -22.45
C GLN A 293 -1.35 3.42 -21.16
N ARG A 294 -1.84 4.64 -20.89
CA ARG A 294 -1.60 5.30 -19.60
C ARG A 294 -2.16 4.46 -18.44
N THR A 295 -1.52 4.49 -17.27
CA THR A 295 -2.10 3.90 -16.05
C THR A 295 -3.43 4.57 -15.72
N GLN A 296 -4.43 3.76 -15.39
CA GLN A 296 -5.83 4.14 -15.15
C GLN A 296 -6.36 3.36 -13.95
N PRO A 297 -7.48 3.76 -13.34
CA PRO A 297 -8.04 3.08 -12.18
C PRO A 297 -8.29 1.57 -12.36
N GLU A 298 -8.53 1.11 -13.58
CA GLU A 298 -8.70 -0.31 -13.92
C GLU A 298 -7.42 -1.16 -13.82
N HIS A 299 -6.24 -0.55 -13.76
CA HIS A 299 -4.96 -1.26 -13.78
C HIS A 299 -4.44 -1.66 -12.38
N SER A 300 -5.28 -1.59 -11.36
CA SER A 300 -4.99 -2.02 -9.99
C SER A 300 -6.28 -2.30 -9.24
N TRP A 301 -6.26 -3.30 -8.37
CA TRP A 301 -7.35 -3.64 -7.47
C TRP A 301 -7.53 -2.57 -6.38
N ASN A 302 -8.78 -2.32 -6.01
CA ASN A 302 -9.18 -1.30 -5.06
C ASN A 302 -9.94 -1.90 -3.87
N SER A 303 -9.95 -1.22 -2.74
CA SER A 303 -10.83 -1.53 -1.61
C SER A 303 -11.17 -0.25 -0.82
N ASN A 304 -12.31 -0.24 -0.11
CA ASN A 304 -12.80 0.97 0.57
C ASN A 304 -13.08 0.77 2.05
N HIS A 305 -12.61 -0.32 2.66
CA HIS A 305 -12.87 -0.59 4.07
C HIS A 305 -12.28 0.49 4.97
N VAL A 306 -13.13 1.02 5.87
CA VAL A 306 -12.84 2.24 6.63
C VAL A 306 -11.64 2.09 7.55
N VAL A 307 -11.57 0.99 8.32
CA VAL A 307 -10.56 0.84 9.37
C VAL A 307 -9.18 0.61 8.78
N THR A 308 -9.05 -0.31 7.82
CA THR A 308 -7.80 -0.48 7.09
C THR A 308 -7.37 0.83 6.41
N ASN A 309 -8.30 1.59 5.80
CA ASN A 309 -7.94 2.88 5.20
C ASN A 309 -7.40 3.91 6.19
N LEU A 310 -7.93 3.98 7.41
CA LEU A 310 -7.44 4.91 8.42
C LEU A 310 -6.03 4.56 8.90
N PHE A 311 -5.71 3.27 9.01
CA PHE A 311 -4.36 2.80 9.39
C PHE A 311 -3.35 2.90 8.25
N LEU A 312 -3.78 2.70 7.00
CA LEU A 312 -2.90 2.65 5.83
C LEU A 312 -2.89 3.96 5.02
N TYR A 313 -3.40 5.07 5.56
CA TYR A 313 -3.53 6.34 4.85
C TYR A 313 -4.19 6.17 3.48
N GLN A 314 -5.38 5.59 3.48
CA GLN A 314 -6.21 5.35 2.30
C GLN A 314 -5.55 4.61 1.15
N LEU A 315 -4.45 3.87 1.40
CA LEU A 315 -3.75 3.09 0.39
C LEU A 315 -4.68 2.19 -0.42
N GLN A 316 -5.76 1.66 0.18
CA GLN A 316 -6.71 0.80 -0.52
C GLN A 316 -7.43 1.48 -1.69
N ARG A 317 -7.44 2.83 -1.73
CA ARG A 317 -7.84 3.61 -2.91
C ARG A 317 -6.74 3.63 -3.97
N HIS A 318 -6.16 2.46 -4.22
CA HIS A 318 -4.93 2.26 -4.97
C HIS A 318 -5.07 2.57 -6.45
N SER A 319 -6.25 2.29 -7.01
CA SER A 319 -6.63 2.68 -8.37
C SER A 319 -6.46 4.16 -8.64
N ASP A 320 -6.89 5.01 -7.71
CA ASP A 320 -6.69 6.45 -7.83
C ASP A 320 -5.24 6.84 -7.62
N HIS A 321 -4.58 6.21 -6.65
CA HIS A 321 -3.17 6.44 -6.37
C HIS A 321 -2.30 6.18 -7.63
N HIS A 322 -2.51 5.08 -8.35
CA HIS A 322 -1.75 4.80 -9.57
C HIS A 322 -2.11 5.67 -10.76
N ALA A 323 -3.38 6.08 -10.88
CA ALA A 323 -3.79 7.01 -11.92
C ALA A 323 -3.27 8.45 -11.65
N HIS A 324 -3.13 8.82 -10.37
CA HIS A 324 -2.78 10.14 -9.88
C HIS A 324 -1.79 10.09 -8.69
N PRO A 325 -0.52 9.66 -8.89
CA PRO A 325 0.42 9.34 -7.80
C PRO A 325 0.81 10.52 -6.92
N THR A 326 0.63 11.75 -7.38
CA THR A 326 0.93 12.96 -6.62
C THR A 326 -0.19 13.36 -5.65
N ARG A 327 -1.39 12.78 -5.78
CA ARG A 327 -2.54 13.08 -4.94
C ARG A 327 -2.30 12.55 -3.52
N SER A 328 -2.54 13.40 -2.53
CA SER A 328 -2.33 13.03 -1.12
C SER A 328 -3.46 12.14 -0.61
N TYR A 329 -3.17 11.28 0.36
CA TYR A 329 -4.11 10.27 0.85
C TYR A 329 -5.52 10.79 1.23
N GLN A 330 -5.60 11.96 1.86
CA GLN A 330 -6.86 12.58 2.27
C GLN A 330 -7.72 13.06 1.10
N ALA A 331 -7.15 13.12 -0.10
CA ALA A 331 -7.81 13.52 -1.34
C ALA A 331 -8.10 12.34 -2.27
N LEU A 332 -7.61 11.13 -1.97
CA LEU A 332 -7.80 9.94 -2.82
C LEU A 332 -9.28 9.61 -3.01
N ARG A 333 -9.61 9.07 -4.18
CA ARG A 333 -10.97 8.88 -4.66
C ARG A 333 -11.32 7.43 -4.88
N HIS A 334 -12.59 7.12 -4.65
CA HIS A 334 -13.23 5.90 -5.09
C HIS A 334 -13.75 6.04 -6.52
N PHE A 335 -13.54 5.01 -7.32
CA PHE A 335 -14.13 4.86 -8.66
C PHE A 335 -14.92 3.55 -8.71
N GLU A 336 -16.21 3.63 -9.05
CA GLU A 336 -17.10 2.46 -9.09
C GLU A 336 -16.66 1.43 -10.14
N LYS A 337 -16.10 1.91 -11.26
CA LYS A 337 -15.64 1.05 -12.37
C LYS A 337 -14.27 0.41 -12.13
N ALA A 338 -13.55 0.79 -11.07
CA ALA A 338 -12.28 0.16 -10.75
C ALA A 338 -12.51 -1.26 -10.18
N PRO A 339 -11.65 -2.24 -10.51
CA PRO A 339 -11.77 -3.59 -9.97
C PRO A 339 -11.66 -3.57 -8.45
N GLN A 340 -12.57 -4.24 -7.74
CA GLN A 340 -12.61 -4.23 -6.27
C GLN A 340 -12.21 -5.58 -5.70
N LEU A 341 -11.41 -5.57 -4.63
CA LEU A 341 -11.14 -6.73 -3.81
C LEU A 341 -12.39 -7.15 -3.02
N PRO A 342 -12.55 -8.43 -2.68
CA PRO A 342 -13.68 -8.90 -1.86
C PRO A 342 -13.56 -8.57 -0.37
N GLY A 343 -12.48 -7.91 0.06
CA GLY A 343 -12.23 -7.53 1.43
C GLY A 343 -11.16 -6.46 1.55
N GLY A 344 -10.90 -6.01 2.78
CA GLY A 344 -9.83 -5.07 3.08
C GLY A 344 -8.46 -5.74 3.01
N TYR A 345 -7.39 -4.98 2.82
CA TYR A 345 -6.06 -5.55 2.61
C TYR A 345 -5.64 -6.50 3.74
N ALA A 346 -5.91 -6.12 4.99
CA ALA A 346 -5.63 -6.95 6.16
C ALA A 346 -6.29 -8.34 6.07
N SER A 347 -7.53 -8.41 5.57
CA SER A 347 -8.27 -9.67 5.39
C SER A 347 -7.75 -10.51 4.22
N MET A 348 -7.15 -9.86 3.21
CA MET A 348 -6.64 -10.51 2.00
C MET A 348 -5.22 -11.09 2.16
N LEU A 349 -4.49 -10.74 3.23
CA LEU A 349 -3.13 -11.24 3.49
C LEU A 349 -3.08 -12.78 3.65
N LEU A 350 -3.94 -13.36 4.49
CA LEU A 350 -3.95 -14.82 4.71
C LEU A 350 -4.34 -15.60 3.45
N PRO A 351 -5.39 -15.20 2.68
CA PRO A 351 -5.65 -15.77 1.37
C PRO A 351 -4.43 -15.71 0.46
N ALA A 352 -3.76 -14.55 0.35
CA ALA A 352 -2.60 -14.39 -0.54
C ALA A 352 -1.44 -15.34 -0.22
N TYR A 353 -1.21 -15.66 1.06
CA TYR A 353 -0.18 -16.62 1.48
C TYR A 353 -0.53 -18.09 1.17
N LEU A 354 -1.80 -18.40 0.95
CA LEU A 354 -2.30 -19.75 0.71
C LEU A 354 -2.80 -19.85 -0.75
N PRO A 355 -1.95 -20.32 -1.70
CA PRO A 355 -2.22 -20.18 -3.12
C PRO A 355 -3.60 -20.68 -3.56
N GLN A 356 -4.05 -21.83 -3.04
CA GLN A 356 -5.34 -22.38 -3.39
C GLN A 356 -6.50 -21.45 -2.99
N TRP A 357 -6.46 -20.91 -1.77
CA TRP A 357 -7.46 -19.96 -1.30
C TRP A 357 -7.42 -18.66 -2.11
N TRP A 358 -6.22 -18.17 -2.44
CA TRP A 358 -6.06 -17.01 -3.30
C TRP A 358 -6.70 -17.22 -4.68
N TYR A 359 -6.36 -18.31 -5.37
CA TYR A 359 -6.85 -18.59 -6.73
C TYR A 359 -8.36 -18.76 -6.77
N GLU A 360 -8.94 -19.49 -5.81
CA GLU A 360 -10.40 -19.64 -5.68
C GLU A 360 -11.10 -18.29 -5.47
N THR A 361 -10.43 -17.35 -4.81
CA THR A 361 -10.95 -16.02 -4.54
C THR A 361 -10.77 -15.08 -5.72
N MET A 362 -9.61 -15.06 -6.38
CA MET A 362 -9.24 -13.95 -7.28
C MET A 362 -9.31 -14.29 -8.77
N ASP A 363 -9.08 -15.54 -9.18
CA ASP A 363 -8.96 -15.88 -10.61
C ASP A 363 -10.20 -15.49 -11.42
N LYS A 364 -11.40 -15.85 -10.93
CA LYS A 364 -12.65 -15.49 -11.59
C LYS A 364 -12.88 -13.98 -11.62
N ARG A 365 -12.46 -13.25 -10.59
CA ARG A 365 -12.60 -11.79 -10.54
C ARG A 365 -11.72 -11.11 -11.59
N VAL A 366 -10.52 -11.63 -11.86
CA VAL A 366 -9.66 -11.15 -12.95
C VAL A 366 -10.37 -11.35 -14.30
N ILE A 367 -10.99 -12.52 -14.51
CA ILE A 367 -11.72 -12.83 -15.75
C ILE A 367 -12.95 -11.94 -15.91
N ASP A 368 -13.72 -11.74 -14.83
CA ASP A 368 -14.89 -10.87 -14.80
C ASP A 368 -14.51 -9.43 -15.13
N HIS A 369 -13.37 -8.95 -14.60
CA HIS A 369 -12.84 -7.61 -14.87
C HIS A 369 -12.54 -7.38 -16.35
N TYR A 370 -12.01 -8.40 -17.05
CA TYR A 370 -11.76 -8.35 -18.50
C TYR A 370 -12.95 -8.84 -19.34
N GLU A 371 -14.13 -8.96 -18.75
CA GLU A 371 -15.36 -9.37 -19.45
C GLU A 371 -15.20 -10.70 -20.21
N GLY A 372 -14.41 -11.63 -19.67
CA GLY A 372 -14.14 -12.93 -20.29
C GLY A 372 -13.01 -12.93 -21.33
N ASP A 373 -12.39 -11.79 -21.63
CA ASP A 373 -11.28 -11.72 -22.58
C ASP A 373 -9.95 -12.16 -21.94
N LEU A 374 -9.66 -13.46 -22.07
CA LEU A 374 -8.44 -14.07 -21.53
C LEU A 374 -7.14 -13.53 -22.16
N SER A 375 -7.21 -12.86 -23.32
CA SER A 375 -6.02 -12.29 -23.98
C SER A 375 -5.47 -11.07 -23.25
N LYS A 376 -6.32 -10.41 -22.45
CA LYS A 376 -5.97 -9.20 -21.69
C LYS A 376 -5.37 -9.48 -20.31
N ILE A 377 -5.23 -10.74 -19.90
CA ILE A 377 -4.76 -11.12 -18.57
C ILE A 377 -3.22 -11.21 -18.52
N ASN A 378 -2.64 -10.74 -17.43
CA ASN A 378 -1.22 -10.95 -17.12
C ASN A 378 -1.01 -12.35 -16.52
N TRP A 379 -0.64 -13.33 -17.35
CA TRP A 379 -0.50 -14.72 -16.94
C TRP A 379 0.87 -15.07 -16.36
N ASP A 380 0.91 -15.98 -15.39
CA ASP A 380 2.13 -16.72 -15.07
C ASP A 380 2.52 -17.55 -16.30
N PRO A 381 3.69 -17.33 -16.92
CA PRO A 381 4.07 -18.02 -18.15
C PRO A 381 4.04 -19.55 -18.02
N ASP A 382 4.37 -20.08 -16.84
CA ASP A 382 4.45 -21.53 -16.62
C ASP A 382 3.07 -22.20 -16.50
N ARG A 383 2.02 -21.40 -16.26
CA ARG A 383 0.65 -21.90 -16.02
C ARG A 383 -0.38 -21.35 -17.00
N LYS A 384 0.05 -20.56 -17.98
CA LYS A 384 -0.84 -19.87 -18.91
C LYS A 384 -1.77 -20.83 -19.64
N GLU A 385 -1.21 -21.85 -20.29
CA GLU A 385 -2.00 -22.80 -21.09
C GLU A 385 -2.97 -23.62 -20.23
N GLU A 386 -2.50 -24.12 -19.09
CA GLU A 386 -3.30 -24.82 -18.08
C GLU A 386 -4.51 -23.97 -17.64
N LEU A 387 -4.27 -22.72 -17.25
CA LEU A 387 -5.31 -21.85 -16.70
C LEU A 387 -6.26 -21.32 -17.76
N MET A 388 -5.77 -21.03 -18.97
CA MET A 388 -6.64 -20.68 -20.09
C MET A 388 -7.60 -21.83 -20.43
N ALA A 389 -7.11 -23.08 -20.44
CA ALA A 389 -7.96 -24.24 -20.64
C ALA A 389 -8.96 -24.44 -19.48
N LYS A 390 -8.48 -24.35 -18.23
CA LYS A 390 -9.31 -24.49 -17.01
C LYS A 390 -10.48 -23.50 -16.98
N TYR A 391 -10.27 -22.26 -17.41
CA TYR A 391 -11.25 -21.18 -17.31
C TYR A 391 -11.98 -20.87 -18.62
N ALA A 392 -11.75 -21.62 -19.70
CA ALA A 392 -12.34 -21.36 -21.01
C ALA A 392 -13.87 -21.26 -20.98
N ASP A 393 -14.55 -22.24 -20.37
CA ASP A 393 -16.02 -22.26 -20.29
C ASP A 393 -16.57 -21.10 -19.45
N TYR A 394 -15.91 -20.78 -18.34
CA TYR A 394 -16.30 -19.65 -17.50
C TYR A 394 -16.12 -18.32 -18.24
N ALA A 395 -15.00 -18.13 -18.91
CA ALA A 395 -14.70 -16.94 -19.69
C ALA A 395 -15.68 -16.74 -20.85
N ALA A 396 -16.02 -17.82 -21.56
CA ALA A 396 -17.02 -17.78 -22.64
C ALA A 396 -18.40 -17.37 -22.11
N LYS A 397 -18.81 -17.88 -20.95
CA LYS A 397 -20.05 -17.46 -20.29
C LYS A 397 -20.03 -15.96 -19.94
N VAL A 398 -18.97 -15.47 -19.31
CA VAL A 398 -18.83 -14.05 -18.93
C VAL A 398 -18.85 -13.15 -20.17
N ALA A 399 -18.16 -13.53 -21.25
CA ALA A 399 -18.14 -12.78 -22.50
C ALA A 399 -19.54 -12.69 -23.14
N ALA A 400 -20.31 -13.78 -23.12
CA ALA A 400 -21.69 -13.78 -23.61
C ALA A 400 -22.59 -12.85 -22.78
N GLU A 401 -22.44 -12.85 -21.45
CA GLU A 401 -23.19 -11.96 -20.55
C GLU A 401 -22.81 -10.48 -20.79
N ALA A 402 -21.53 -10.18 -21.00
CA ALA A 402 -21.07 -8.82 -21.30
C ALA A 402 -21.62 -8.32 -22.65
N ALA A 403 -21.58 -9.15 -23.69
CA ALA A 403 -22.15 -8.83 -25.00
C ALA A 403 -23.67 -8.54 -24.91
N ALA A 404 -24.40 -9.32 -24.12
CA ALA A 404 -25.84 -9.11 -23.90
C ALA A 404 -26.14 -7.76 -23.20
N ARG A 405 -25.33 -7.35 -22.21
CA ARG A 405 -25.44 -6.04 -21.56
C ARG A 405 -25.15 -4.88 -22.52
N GLY A 406 -24.15 -5.03 -23.39
CA GLY A 406 -23.81 -4.05 -24.41
C GLY A 406 -24.95 -3.86 -25.43
N ALA A 407 -25.61 -4.95 -25.82
CA ALA A 407 -26.74 -4.90 -26.76
C ALA A 407 -27.98 -4.21 -26.15
N SER A 408 -28.31 -4.49 -24.87
CA SER A 408 -29.49 -3.90 -24.21
C SER A 408 -29.30 -2.42 -23.86
N GLY A 409 -28.08 -1.99 -23.50
CA GLY A 409 -27.76 -0.59 -23.20
C GLY A 409 -27.78 0.36 -24.41
N SER A 410 -27.77 -0.16 -25.64
CA SER A 410 -27.90 0.66 -26.86
C SER A 410 -29.35 1.08 -27.18
N SER A 411 -30.33 0.66 -26.38
CA SER A 411 -31.76 0.84 -26.68
C SER A 411 -32.52 1.86 -25.81
N SER A 412 -31.86 2.60 -24.92
CA SER A 412 -32.54 3.63 -24.11
C SER A 412 -31.61 4.76 -23.64
N GLU A 413 -31.53 5.84 -24.43
CA GLU A 413 -31.72 7.25 -24.01
C GLU A 413 -31.24 8.20 -25.13
N PRO A 414 -32.06 9.18 -25.57
CA PRO A 414 -31.58 10.29 -26.37
C PRO A 414 -30.84 11.29 -25.48
N GLU A 415 -29.66 11.74 -25.92
CA GLU A 415 -28.89 12.82 -25.29
C GLU A 415 -29.78 14.06 -25.07
N ALA A 416 -29.96 14.46 -23.81
CA ALA A 416 -30.44 15.78 -23.44
C ALA A 416 -29.22 16.64 -23.01
N ALA A 417 -29.08 17.75 -23.72
CA ALA A 417 -28.00 18.74 -23.65
C ALA A 417 -27.90 19.50 -22.33
#